data_AF-A0A5N7JVP6-F1
#
_entry.id   AF-A0A5N7JVP6-F1
#
_cell.length_a   1.000
_cell.length_b   1.000
_cell.length_c   1.000
_cell.angle_alpha   90.00
_cell.angle_beta   90.00
_cell.angle_gamma   90.00
#
_symmetry.space_group_name_H-M   'P 1'
#
loop_
_entity.id
_entity.type
_entity.pdbx_description
1 polymer ?
#
loop_
_entity_poly.entity_id
_entity_poly.type
_entity_poly.pdbx_seq_one_letter_code
_entity_poly.pdbx_strand_id
1 'polypeptide(L)'
;MSETEESKKSTAPAGAVTDIAEYRPHEEQIVRLETTYAKLVVDCSTSEGLASAKEVRVDIRDVRYALDKTTKTALVPYQQKVKEAQARVNQVKEFGETLKTRVLAIEEPVDEAIKAEEKRIADAKAERERVEAERVEAIRAKITRFSSVAAAYASRSATDVSSVLQNVKDSVILPEEYGEFEAEGTIARDNAIEQLEALHKAAIDREEAAAKLLAQQKELDELREKQRKADAEAEELRRQRAEEDRLRLKKQQDELDQQRRDMEAQQRQQREQQEEQQRQQRERDAQYQRDQEELARLRAQAAAPAPVIATAPDLIETKADVAPVSAQATSAEQDDLTTTAPAVDDIVEVVALGFDVDLETARAWLRAIRF
;
A
#
# COMPACT_ATOMS: atom_id res chain seq x y z
N MET A 1 1.27 55.60 -72.34
CA MET A 1 1.02 56.38 -73.58
C MET A 1 2.30 57.08 -73.97
N SER A 2 2.48 57.38 -75.26
CA SER A 2 3.65 58.11 -75.77
C SER A 2 3.28 59.58 -75.94
N GLU A 3 4.16 60.48 -75.54
CA GLU A 3 4.16 61.87 -75.99
C GLU A 3 5.59 62.28 -76.31
N THR A 4 5.76 62.91 -77.47
CA THR A 4 7.04 63.36 -78.03
C THR A 4 7.20 64.85 -77.83
N GLU A 5 8.35 65.29 -77.34
CA GLU A 5 8.81 66.68 -77.52
C GLU A 5 10.14 66.73 -78.27
N GLU A 6 10.35 67.84 -78.98
CA GLU A 6 11.39 67.97 -79.98
C GLU A 6 12.71 68.57 -79.47
N SER A 7 13.80 68.11 -80.07
CA SER A 7 14.91 68.93 -80.58
C SER A 7 15.25 70.21 -79.79
N LYS A 8 16.14 70.09 -78.79
CA LYS A 8 16.95 71.23 -78.31
C LYS A 8 18.40 71.06 -78.73
N LYS A 9 18.73 71.71 -79.86
CA LYS A 9 20.10 71.88 -80.39
C LYS A 9 20.97 72.62 -79.36
N SER A 10 21.70 71.87 -78.54
CA SER A 10 22.72 72.42 -77.64
C SER A 10 24.10 72.18 -78.22
N THR A 11 24.69 73.23 -78.80
CA THR A 11 26.12 73.23 -79.11
C THR A 11 26.87 73.29 -77.78
N ALA A 12 27.50 72.19 -77.36
CA ALA A 12 28.34 72.19 -76.17
C ALA A 12 29.46 73.25 -76.31
N PRO A 13 29.73 74.04 -75.26
CA PRO A 13 30.65 75.18 -75.37
C PRO A 13 32.10 74.73 -75.57
N ALA A 14 32.93 75.67 -76.05
CA ALA A 14 34.38 75.50 -76.07
C ALA A 14 34.93 75.16 -74.67
N GLY A 15 36.07 74.47 -74.64
CA GLY A 15 36.59 73.82 -73.43
C GLY A 15 36.65 74.73 -72.22
N ALA A 16 36.08 74.25 -71.10
CA ALA A 16 36.34 74.84 -69.80
C ALA A 16 37.82 74.60 -69.43
N VAL A 17 38.65 75.61 -69.68
CA VAL A 17 40.07 75.59 -69.28
C VAL A 17 40.14 75.52 -67.76
N THR A 18 40.37 74.32 -67.23
CA THR A 18 40.95 74.17 -65.90
C THR A 18 42.38 74.69 -65.98
N ASP A 19 42.60 75.89 -65.44
CA ASP A 19 43.90 76.58 -65.41
C ASP A 19 44.92 75.83 -64.52
N ILE A 20 45.45 74.73 -65.06
CA ILE A 20 46.51 73.94 -64.45
C ILE A 20 47.82 74.54 -64.94
N ALA A 21 48.51 75.25 -64.03
CA ALA A 21 49.65 76.11 -64.37
C ALA A 21 50.78 75.40 -65.14
N GLU A 22 50.95 74.09 -64.95
CA GLU A 22 51.90 73.24 -65.66
C GLU A 22 51.60 73.08 -67.17
N TYR A 23 50.35 73.27 -67.60
CA TYR A 23 49.92 73.12 -69.00
C TYR A 23 49.77 74.44 -69.76
N ARG A 24 49.66 75.58 -69.08
CA ARG A 24 49.50 76.90 -69.69
C ARG A 24 50.50 77.21 -70.83
N PRO A 25 51.80 76.85 -70.74
CA PRO A 25 52.74 77.05 -71.85
C PRO A 25 52.47 76.15 -73.08
N HIS A 26 51.76 75.03 -72.91
CA HIS A 26 51.35 74.15 -74.00
C HIS A 26 50.06 74.62 -74.66
N GLU A 27 49.17 75.30 -73.93
CA GLU A 27 47.95 75.92 -74.50
C GLU A 27 48.34 76.98 -75.54
N GLU A 28 49.31 77.84 -75.22
CA GLU A 28 49.89 78.80 -76.18
C GLU A 28 50.50 78.11 -77.42
N GLN A 29 51.18 76.97 -77.23
CA GLN A 29 51.75 76.18 -78.33
C GLN A 29 50.66 75.51 -79.19
N ILE A 30 49.58 75.01 -78.60
CA ILE A 30 48.43 74.44 -79.33
C ILE A 30 47.77 75.53 -80.17
N VAL A 31 47.48 76.71 -79.60
CA VAL A 31 46.90 77.85 -80.35
C VAL A 31 47.83 78.30 -81.48
N ARG A 32 49.17 78.26 -81.29
CA ARG A 32 50.14 78.48 -82.37
C ARG A 32 49.99 77.43 -83.48
N LEU A 33 49.98 76.14 -83.13
CA LEU A 33 49.87 75.04 -84.10
C LEU A 33 48.56 75.12 -84.90
N GLU A 34 47.44 75.32 -84.21
CA GLU A 34 46.11 75.52 -84.81
C GLU A 34 46.14 76.71 -85.77
N THR A 35 46.58 77.89 -85.31
CA THR A 35 46.62 79.11 -86.14
C THR A 35 47.53 78.96 -87.36
N THR A 36 48.68 78.27 -87.21
CA THR A 36 49.67 78.09 -88.28
C THR A 36 49.20 77.08 -89.34
N TYR A 37 48.50 76.02 -88.92
CA TYR A 37 48.18 74.88 -89.79
C TYR A 37 46.70 74.75 -90.19
N ALA A 38 45.76 75.53 -89.62
CA ALA A 38 44.33 75.46 -89.92
C ALA A 38 43.93 75.68 -91.41
N LYS A 39 44.84 76.20 -92.25
CA LYS A 39 44.61 76.42 -93.70
C LYS A 39 45.66 75.76 -94.58
N LEU A 40 46.55 74.93 -94.01
CA LEU A 40 47.68 74.35 -94.73
C LEU A 40 47.26 73.08 -95.48
N VAL A 41 47.09 73.20 -96.80
CA VAL A 41 46.87 72.05 -97.70
C VAL A 41 48.23 71.62 -98.27
N VAL A 42 48.67 70.40 -97.96
CA VAL A 42 49.98 69.88 -98.38
C VAL A 42 49.84 68.72 -99.36
N ASP A 43 50.27 68.92 -100.61
CA ASP A 43 50.31 67.85 -101.61
C ASP A 43 51.52 66.92 -101.38
N CYS A 44 51.26 65.84 -100.66
CA CYS A 44 52.25 64.81 -100.33
C CYS A 44 52.66 63.92 -101.53
N SER A 45 52.11 64.12 -102.73
CA SER A 45 52.61 63.47 -103.95
C SER A 45 53.89 64.11 -104.48
N THR A 46 54.15 65.36 -104.12
CA THR A 46 55.39 66.09 -104.44
C THR A 46 56.48 65.83 -103.39
N SER A 47 57.75 65.86 -103.80
CA SER A 47 58.88 65.70 -102.88
C SER A 47 58.96 66.83 -101.83
N GLU A 48 58.62 68.05 -102.23
CA GLU A 48 58.61 69.25 -101.37
C GLU A 48 57.45 69.20 -100.37
N GLY A 49 56.22 68.95 -100.83
CA GLY A 49 55.07 68.78 -99.93
C GLY A 49 55.24 67.61 -98.97
N LEU A 50 55.83 66.49 -99.41
CA LEU A 50 56.18 65.36 -98.54
C LEU A 50 57.29 65.71 -97.51
N ALA A 51 58.12 66.72 -97.75
CA ALA A 51 59.06 67.24 -96.75
C ALA A 51 58.31 68.12 -95.73
N SER A 52 57.56 69.13 -96.17
CA SER A 52 56.80 70.02 -95.28
C SER A 52 55.80 69.25 -94.41
N ALA A 53 55.11 68.24 -94.96
CA ALA A 53 54.19 67.39 -94.20
C ALA A 53 54.90 66.60 -93.07
N LYS A 54 56.18 66.25 -93.22
CA LYS A 54 56.97 65.60 -92.17
C LYS A 54 57.35 66.60 -91.08
N GLU A 55 57.72 67.82 -91.43
CA GLU A 55 58.08 68.88 -90.49
C GLU A 55 56.86 69.31 -89.63
N VAL A 56 55.71 69.55 -90.27
CA VAL A 56 54.42 69.80 -89.59
C VAL A 56 54.08 68.67 -88.62
N ARG A 57 54.27 67.41 -89.06
CA ARG A 57 54.04 66.24 -88.21
C ARG A 57 55.03 66.15 -87.04
N VAL A 58 56.25 66.69 -87.16
CA VAL A 58 57.21 66.76 -86.06
C VAL A 58 56.78 67.83 -85.05
N ASP A 59 56.49 69.08 -85.46
CA ASP A 59 56.07 70.17 -84.54
C ASP A 59 54.85 69.74 -83.70
N ILE A 60 53.80 69.21 -84.36
CA ILE A 60 52.59 68.71 -83.67
C ILE A 60 52.90 67.53 -82.73
N ARG A 61 53.75 66.58 -83.16
CA ARG A 61 54.07 65.39 -82.37
C ARG A 61 54.92 65.73 -81.15
N ASP A 62 55.78 66.73 -81.26
CA ASP A 62 56.73 67.08 -80.22
C ASP A 62 56.05 67.90 -79.12
N VAL A 63 55.09 68.77 -79.45
CA VAL A 63 54.14 69.35 -78.46
C VAL A 63 53.32 68.25 -77.76
N ARG A 64 52.83 67.25 -78.51
CA ARG A 64 52.12 66.11 -77.93
C ARG A 64 52.99 65.26 -76.97
N TYR A 65 54.29 65.13 -77.24
CA TYR A 65 55.23 64.49 -76.31
C TYR A 65 55.57 65.39 -75.12
N ALA A 66 55.60 66.71 -75.29
CA ALA A 66 55.79 67.66 -74.21
C ALA A 66 54.61 67.62 -73.21
N LEU A 67 53.38 67.50 -73.71
CA LEU A 67 52.17 67.25 -72.90
C LEU A 67 52.29 65.96 -72.07
N ASP A 68 52.54 64.80 -72.71
CA ASP A 68 52.69 63.51 -72.02
C ASP A 68 53.81 63.53 -70.94
N LYS A 69 54.93 64.19 -71.24
CA LYS A 69 56.01 64.43 -70.28
C LYS A 69 55.56 65.31 -69.10
N THR A 70 54.87 66.42 -69.37
CA THR A 70 54.29 67.30 -68.34
C THR A 70 53.30 66.54 -67.47
N THR A 71 52.39 65.74 -68.04
CA THR A 71 51.46 64.90 -67.26
C THR A 71 52.20 63.97 -66.32
N LYS A 72 53.22 63.26 -66.82
CA LYS A 72 54.03 62.34 -66.02
C LYS A 72 54.77 63.06 -64.90
N THR A 73 55.40 64.19 -65.17
CA THR A 73 56.14 64.98 -64.15
C THR A 73 55.21 65.61 -63.12
N ALA A 74 54.09 66.21 -63.54
CA ALA A 74 53.14 66.87 -62.63
C ALA A 74 52.48 65.88 -61.65
N LEU A 75 52.26 64.61 -62.06
CA LEU A 75 51.68 63.59 -61.19
C LEU A 75 52.63 63.06 -60.11
N VAL A 76 53.96 63.15 -60.28
CA VAL A 76 54.96 62.65 -59.31
C VAL A 76 54.71 63.16 -57.88
N PRO A 77 54.62 64.47 -57.59
CA PRO A 77 54.42 64.96 -56.23
C PRO A 77 53.10 64.50 -55.59
N TYR A 78 52.04 64.29 -56.37
CA TYR A 78 50.77 63.77 -55.85
C TYR A 78 50.86 62.27 -55.55
N GLN A 79 51.44 61.47 -56.45
CA GLN A 79 51.68 60.05 -56.22
C GLN A 79 52.61 59.80 -55.03
N GLN A 80 53.61 60.67 -54.83
CA GLN A 80 54.52 60.61 -53.69
C GLN A 80 53.79 60.91 -52.37
N LYS A 81 52.99 61.98 -52.31
CA LYS A 81 52.14 62.30 -51.13
C LYS A 81 51.17 61.17 -50.78
N VAL A 82 50.59 60.49 -51.78
CA VAL A 82 49.71 59.33 -51.56
C VAL A 82 50.48 58.14 -50.95
N LYS A 83 51.70 57.86 -51.44
CA LYS A 83 52.57 56.81 -50.86
C LYS A 83 52.96 57.15 -49.42
N GLU A 84 53.34 58.39 -49.14
CA GLU A 84 53.71 58.87 -47.80
C GLU A 84 52.54 58.79 -46.82
N ALA A 85 51.33 59.21 -47.25
CA ALA A 85 50.12 59.07 -46.46
C ALA A 85 49.79 57.60 -46.16
N GLN A 86 49.89 56.70 -47.15
CA GLN A 86 49.65 55.27 -46.93
C GLN A 86 50.69 54.64 -46.00
N ALA A 87 51.96 54.99 -46.15
CA ALA A 87 53.02 54.55 -45.23
C ALA A 87 52.74 55.02 -43.79
N ARG A 88 52.26 56.26 -43.62
CA ARG A 88 51.88 56.80 -42.31
C ARG A 88 50.67 56.08 -41.71
N VAL A 89 49.67 55.73 -42.52
CA VAL A 89 48.51 54.93 -42.07
C VAL A 89 48.95 53.55 -41.57
N ASN A 90 49.89 52.89 -42.27
CA ASN A 90 50.42 51.60 -41.85
C ASN A 90 51.17 51.70 -40.52
N GLN A 91 52.10 52.66 -40.39
CA GLN A 91 52.82 52.93 -39.13
C GLN A 91 51.89 53.14 -37.94
N VAL A 92 50.80 53.89 -38.11
CA VAL A 92 49.84 54.15 -37.03
C VAL A 92 49.09 52.88 -36.61
N LYS A 93 48.74 52.00 -37.56
CA LYS A 93 48.12 50.70 -37.25
C LYS A 93 49.09 49.75 -36.53
N GLU A 94 50.30 49.59 -37.06
CA GLU A 94 51.35 48.74 -36.50
C GLU A 94 51.72 49.17 -35.08
N PHE A 95 51.89 50.47 -34.85
CA PHE A 95 52.14 51.04 -33.53
C PHE A 95 50.94 50.88 -32.58
N GLY A 96 49.71 51.04 -33.07
CA GLY A 96 48.49 50.84 -32.28
C GLY A 96 48.33 49.41 -31.78
N GLU A 97 48.50 48.42 -32.65
CA GLU A 97 48.47 47.00 -32.25
C GLU A 97 49.67 46.65 -31.34
N THR A 98 50.86 47.21 -31.58
CA THR A 98 52.03 47.03 -30.69
C THR A 98 51.76 47.54 -29.27
N LEU A 99 51.13 48.71 -29.12
CA LEU A 99 50.73 49.25 -27.82
C LEU A 99 49.65 48.37 -27.16
N LYS A 100 48.66 47.91 -27.93
CA LYS A 100 47.59 47.03 -27.45
C LYS A 100 48.13 45.69 -26.93
N THR A 101 49.03 45.02 -27.67
CA THR A 101 49.72 43.81 -27.19
C THR A 101 50.53 44.09 -25.92
N ARG A 102 51.17 45.25 -25.81
CA ARG A 102 51.91 45.64 -24.60
C ARG A 102 51.01 45.90 -23.40
N VAL A 103 49.78 46.39 -23.60
CA VAL A 103 48.78 46.55 -22.53
C VAL A 103 48.23 45.20 -22.09
N LEU A 104 47.86 44.33 -23.04
CA LEU A 104 47.39 42.96 -22.74
C LEU A 104 48.42 42.17 -21.92
N ALA A 105 49.71 42.23 -22.28
CA ALA A 105 50.79 41.59 -21.52
C ALA A 105 51.03 42.16 -20.11
N ILE A 106 50.34 43.24 -19.71
CA ILE A 106 50.30 43.78 -18.34
C ILE A 106 48.97 43.42 -17.66
N GLU A 107 47.88 43.35 -18.42
CA GLU A 107 46.52 43.02 -17.94
C GLU A 107 46.34 41.52 -17.66
N GLU A 108 46.77 40.64 -18.56
CA GLU A 108 46.67 39.18 -18.46
C GLU A 108 47.16 38.61 -17.10
N PRO A 109 48.39 38.90 -16.62
CA PRO A 109 48.86 38.38 -15.34
C PRO A 109 48.14 38.98 -14.12
N VAL A 110 47.46 40.12 -14.26
CA VAL A 110 46.64 40.73 -13.19
C VAL A 110 45.26 40.08 -13.15
N ASP A 111 44.65 39.86 -14.31
CA ASP A 111 43.39 39.13 -14.47
C ASP A 111 43.50 37.66 -14.00
N GLU A 112 44.60 36.96 -14.35
CA GLU A 112 44.90 35.62 -13.84
C GLU A 112 45.06 35.61 -12.31
N ALA A 113 45.76 36.59 -11.74
CA ALA A 113 45.94 36.71 -10.29
C ALA A 113 44.64 37.01 -9.54
N ILE A 114 43.78 37.87 -10.10
CA ILE A 114 42.44 38.15 -9.56
C ILE A 114 41.60 36.86 -9.57
N LYS A 115 41.51 36.16 -10.71
CA LYS A 115 40.74 34.91 -10.84
C LYS A 115 41.24 33.81 -9.91
N ALA A 116 42.56 33.72 -9.69
CA ALA A 116 43.14 32.77 -8.74
C ALA A 116 42.72 33.06 -7.29
N GLU A 117 42.72 34.34 -6.87
CA GLU A 117 42.34 34.74 -5.52
C GLU A 117 40.81 34.70 -5.31
N GLU A 118 40.01 35.13 -6.29
CA GLU A 118 38.55 34.97 -6.28
C GLU A 118 38.15 33.51 -6.12
N LYS A 119 38.80 32.61 -6.88
CA LYS A 119 38.61 31.16 -6.71
C LYS A 119 39.03 30.70 -5.32
N ARG A 120 40.20 31.12 -4.81
CA ARG A 120 40.67 30.73 -3.48
C ARG A 120 39.70 31.18 -2.37
N ILE A 121 39.09 32.36 -2.51
CA ILE A 121 38.06 32.88 -1.61
C ILE A 121 36.76 32.07 -1.74
N ALA A 122 36.34 31.74 -2.97
CA ALA A 122 35.14 30.93 -3.23
C ALA A 122 35.28 29.50 -2.68
N ASP A 123 36.40 28.82 -2.97
CA ASP A 123 36.71 27.47 -2.47
C ASP A 123 36.77 27.46 -0.93
N ALA A 124 37.45 28.45 -0.31
CA ALA A 124 37.52 28.58 1.15
C ALA A 124 36.18 28.96 1.80
N LYS A 125 35.29 29.64 1.08
CA LYS A 125 33.92 29.91 1.53
C LYS A 125 33.07 28.64 1.45
N ALA A 126 33.09 27.94 0.33
CA ALA A 126 32.32 26.71 0.12
C ALA A 126 32.72 25.61 1.12
N GLU A 127 34.01 25.48 1.44
CA GLU A 127 34.49 24.56 2.48
C GLU A 127 33.96 24.92 3.87
N ARG A 128 33.93 26.22 4.23
CA ARG A 128 33.34 26.68 5.51
C ARG A 128 31.84 26.43 5.56
N GLU A 129 31.12 26.73 4.49
CA GLU A 129 29.68 26.47 4.39
C GLU A 129 29.36 24.98 4.43
N ARG A 130 30.23 24.10 3.89
CA ARG A 130 30.11 22.64 4.01
C ARG A 130 30.34 22.15 5.45
N VAL A 131 31.44 22.57 6.08
CA VAL A 131 31.77 22.16 7.47
C VAL A 131 30.69 22.65 8.45
N GLU A 132 30.15 23.84 8.23
CA GLU A 132 29.05 24.38 9.03
C GLU A 132 27.73 23.63 8.78
N ALA A 133 27.41 23.29 7.53
CA ALA A 133 26.25 22.46 7.22
C ALA A 133 26.35 21.07 7.85
N GLU A 134 27.53 20.43 7.80
CA GLU A 134 27.80 19.14 8.45
C GLU A 134 27.67 19.22 9.98
N ARG A 135 28.17 20.31 10.61
CA ARG A 135 27.98 20.59 12.04
C ARG A 135 26.49 20.70 12.39
N VAL A 136 25.75 21.51 11.65
CA VAL A 136 24.31 21.76 11.88
C VAL A 136 23.48 20.48 11.63
N GLU A 137 23.81 19.69 10.61
CA GLU A 137 23.15 18.41 10.33
C GLU A 137 23.43 17.39 11.44
N ALA A 138 24.68 17.26 11.90
CA ALA A 138 25.04 16.35 13.00
C ALA A 138 24.31 16.72 14.30
N ILE A 139 24.18 18.01 14.63
CA ILE A 139 23.42 18.46 15.79
C ILE A 139 21.92 18.17 15.62
N ARG A 140 21.34 18.48 14.46
CA ARG A 140 19.93 18.17 14.15
C ARG A 140 19.64 16.67 14.18
N ALA A 141 20.59 15.82 13.79
CA ALA A 141 20.47 14.37 13.92
C ALA A 141 20.43 13.91 15.38
N LYS A 142 21.23 14.51 16.29
CA LYS A 142 21.12 14.26 17.75
C LYS A 142 19.73 14.66 18.27
N ILE A 143 19.25 15.84 17.91
CA ILE A 143 17.94 16.37 18.33
C ILE A 143 16.80 15.46 17.82
N THR A 144 16.84 15.07 16.54
CA THR A 144 15.86 14.17 15.91
C THR A 144 15.84 12.79 16.57
N ARG A 145 16.97 12.32 17.11
CA ARG A 145 17.01 11.04 17.84
C ARG A 145 16.08 11.04 19.04
N PHE A 146 15.99 12.14 19.79
CA PHE A 146 15.03 12.26 20.91
C PHE A 146 13.58 12.19 20.43
N SER A 147 13.19 12.97 19.41
CA SER A 147 11.80 12.93 18.90
C SER A 147 11.41 11.57 18.30
N SER A 148 12.37 10.79 17.78
CA SER A 148 12.13 9.44 17.26
C SER A 148 11.98 8.34 18.33
N VAL A 149 12.43 8.58 19.58
CA VAL A 149 12.66 7.50 20.55
C VAL A 149 11.37 6.83 21.01
N ALA A 150 10.31 7.61 21.29
CA ALA A 150 9.05 7.05 21.79
C ALA A 150 8.40 6.12 20.75
N ALA A 151 8.39 6.52 19.47
CA ALA A 151 7.86 5.72 18.38
C ALA A 151 8.58 4.36 18.23
N ALA A 152 9.91 4.33 18.43
CA ALA A 152 10.72 3.12 18.34
C ALA A 152 10.45 2.09 19.47
N TYR A 153 9.84 2.52 20.59
CA TYR A 153 9.62 1.68 21.78
C TYR A 153 8.13 1.42 22.14
N ALA A 154 7.16 1.96 21.38
CA ALA A 154 5.71 1.84 21.64
C ALA A 154 5.17 0.40 21.85
N SER A 155 5.78 -0.59 21.21
CA SER A 155 5.43 -2.02 21.28
C SER A 155 6.35 -2.86 22.19
N ARG A 156 7.24 -2.22 22.96
CA ARG A 156 8.20 -2.88 23.86
C ARG A 156 7.64 -3.06 25.27
N SER A 157 8.36 -3.85 26.08
CA SER A 157 7.98 -4.10 27.47
C SER A 157 8.20 -2.87 28.36
N ALA A 158 7.52 -2.80 29.50
CA ALA A 158 7.74 -1.76 30.49
C ALA A 158 9.22 -1.67 30.92
N THR A 159 9.91 -2.82 31.02
CA THR A 159 11.34 -2.89 31.37
C THR A 159 12.23 -2.26 30.30
N ASP A 160 11.96 -2.53 29.01
CA ASP A 160 12.71 -1.91 27.91
C ASP A 160 12.52 -0.39 27.90
N VAL A 161 11.27 0.07 28.03
CA VAL A 161 10.91 1.50 27.98
C VAL A 161 11.51 2.24 29.17
N SER A 162 11.43 1.67 30.37
CA SER A 162 12.03 2.22 31.59
C SER A 162 13.56 2.38 31.47
N SER A 163 14.21 1.38 30.87
CA SER A 163 15.66 1.42 30.60
C SER A 163 16.03 2.55 29.64
N VAL A 164 15.25 2.77 28.58
CA VAL A 164 15.49 3.86 27.62
C VAL A 164 15.13 5.23 28.21
N LEU A 165 14.07 5.32 29.00
CA LEU A 165 13.68 6.53 29.72
C LEU A 165 14.82 7.04 30.61
N GLN A 166 15.51 6.16 31.35
CA GLN A 166 16.68 6.56 32.13
C GLN A 166 17.86 6.98 31.25
N ASN A 167 18.17 6.26 30.17
CA ASN A 167 19.21 6.70 29.22
C ASN A 167 18.93 8.11 28.63
N VAL A 168 17.66 8.48 28.42
CA VAL A 168 17.28 9.83 27.96
C VAL A 168 17.34 10.86 29.10
N LYS A 169 17.02 10.50 30.34
CA LYS A 169 17.19 11.37 31.52
C LYS A 169 18.65 11.65 31.87
N ASP A 170 19.50 10.65 31.75
CA ASP A 170 20.95 10.74 31.95
C ASP A 170 21.67 11.45 30.77
N SER A 171 20.95 11.73 29.66
CA SER A 171 21.48 12.50 28.53
C SER A 171 21.58 13.99 28.86
N VAL A 172 22.80 14.45 29.12
CA VAL A 172 23.12 15.87 29.30
C VAL A 172 23.21 16.54 27.93
N ILE A 173 22.49 17.64 27.75
CA ILE A 173 22.66 18.55 26.61
C ILE A 173 23.75 19.54 27.00
N LEU A 174 24.88 19.52 26.28
CA LEU A 174 26.04 20.38 26.55
C LEU A 174 26.12 21.51 25.51
N PRO A 175 26.39 22.77 25.91
CA PRO A 175 26.60 23.88 24.98
C PRO A 175 27.69 23.58 23.94
N GLU A 176 28.75 22.88 24.32
CA GLU A 176 29.86 22.48 23.45
C GLU A 176 29.46 21.46 22.38
N GLU A 177 28.38 20.69 22.61
CA GLU A 177 27.91 19.62 21.72
C GLU A 177 26.72 20.01 20.83
N TYR A 178 25.97 21.06 21.19
CA TYR A 178 24.75 21.50 20.52
C TYR A 178 24.80 22.96 20.06
N GLY A 179 25.74 23.77 20.55
CA GLY A 179 25.92 25.16 20.16
C GLY A 179 24.65 26.00 20.34
N GLU A 180 24.26 26.70 19.28
CA GLU A 180 23.04 27.50 19.23
C GLU A 180 21.74 26.69 19.40
N PHE A 181 21.79 25.37 19.21
CA PHE A 181 20.64 24.47 19.34
C PHE A 181 20.52 23.81 20.72
N GLU A 182 21.28 24.24 21.74
CA GLU A 182 21.18 23.74 23.12
C GLU A 182 19.74 23.76 23.66
N ALA A 183 19.01 24.87 23.43
CA ALA A 183 17.62 25.01 23.84
C ALA A 183 16.69 24.04 23.08
N GLU A 184 16.87 23.88 21.77
CA GLU A 184 16.10 22.93 20.95
C GLU A 184 16.37 21.47 21.37
N GLY A 185 17.62 21.12 21.66
CA GLY A 185 18.01 19.79 22.16
C GLY A 185 17.45 19.49 23.55
N THR A 186 17.43 20.49 24.44
CA THR A 186 16.82 20.37 25.76
C THR A 186 15.32 20.14 25.66
N ILE A 187 14.62 20.97 24.87
CA ILE A 187 13.19 20.82 24.60
C ILE A 187 12.88 19.46 23.96
N ALA A 188 13.69 18.99 23.01
CA ALA A 188 13.50 17.69 22.36
C ALA A 188 13.70 16.50 23.32
N ARG A 189 14.72 16.56 24.20
CA ARG A 189 14.94 15.55 25.25
C ARG A 189 13.79 15.54 26.25
N ASP A 190 13.34 16.70 26.71
CA ASP A 190 12.32 16.79 27.76
C ASP A 190 10.94 16.33 27.25
N ASN A 191 10.57 16.70 26.02
CA ASN A 191 9.41 16.10 25.33
C ASN A 191 9.53 14.58 25.17
N ALA A 192 10.74 14.06 24.88
CA ALA A 192 10.96 12.61 24.77
C ALA A 192 10.86 11.90 26.12
N ILE A 193 11.23 12.55 27.23
CA ILE A 193 11.01 12.06 28.60
C ILE A 193 9.51 11.94 28.88
N GLU A 194 8.73 13.00 28.65
CA GLU A 194 7.27 12.97 28.86
C GLU A 194 6.58 11.86 28.04
N GLN A 195 6.95 11.72 26.75
CA GLN A 195 6.41 10.67 25.90
C GLN A 195 6.80 9.27 26.37
N LEU A 196 8.05 9.05 26.78
CA LEU A 196 8.51 7.77 27.31
C LEU A 196 7.88 7.44 28.69
N GLU A 197 7.57 8.43 29.53
CA GLU A 197 6.85 8.22 30.80
C GLU A 197 5.40 7.78 30.57
N ALA A 198 4.68 8.44 29.67
CA ALA A 198 3.33 8.06 29.27
C ALA A 198 3.30 6.64 28.66
N LEU A 199 4.29 6.33 27.81
CA LEU A 199 4.45 5.04 27.14
C LEU A 199 4.85 3.93 28.12
N HIS A 200 5.73 4.22 29.08
CA HIS A 200 6.12 3.30 30.16
C HIS A 200 4.90 2.92 31.01
N LYS A 201 4.10 3.91 31.43
CA LYS A 201 2.85 3.65 32.14
C LYS A 201 1.89 2.78 31.31
N ALA A 202 1.69 3.12 30.04
CA ALA A 202 0.85 2.33 29.13
C ALA A 202 1.41 0.90 28.86
N ALA A 203 2.71 0.66 29.04
CA ALA A 203 3.28 -0.69 29.01
C ALA A 203 2.95 -1.47 30.29
N ILE A 204 3.12 -0.87 31.48
CA ILE A 204 2.70 -1.47 32.77
C ILE A 204 1.20 -1.80 32.75
N ASP A 205 0.35 -0.86 32.36
CA ASP A 205 -1.12 -1.04 32.34
C ASP A 205 -1.52 -2.21 31.41
N ARG A 206 -0.82 -2.40 30.26
CA ARG A 206 -1.01 -3.53 29.35
C ARG A 206 -0.52 -4.85 29.93
N GLU A 207 0.67 -4.87 30.55
CA GLU A 207 1.26 -6.07 31.15
C GLU A 207 0.46 -6.56 32.36
N GLU A 208 -0.02 -5.64 33.21
CA GLU A 208 -0.94 -5.95 34.30
C GLU A 208 -2.28 -6.52 33.79
N ALA A 209 -2.86 -5.94 32.74
CA ALA A 209 -4.10 -6.44 32.16
C ALA A 209 -3.93 -7.85 31.58
N ALA A 210 -2.81 -8.11 30.88
CA ALA A 210 -2.47 -9.43 30.36
C ALA A 210 -2.26 -10.46 31.49
N ALA A 211 -1.57 -10.08 32.57
CA ALA A 211 -1.37 -10.94 33.73
C ALA A 211 -2.69 -11.29 34.44
N LYS A 212 -3.59 -10.32 34.61
CA LYS A 212 -4.93 -10.51 35.19
C LYS A 212 -5.79 -11.44 34.32
N LEU A 213 -5.79 -11.25 33.00
CA LEU A 213 -6.50 -12.11 32.06
C LEU A 213 -5.97 -13.56 32.08
N LEU A 214 -4.65 -13.74 32.12
CA LEU A 214 -4.01 -15.06 32.16
C LEU A 214 -4.29 -15.78 33.50
N ALA A 215 -4.40 -15.04 34.61
CA ALA A 215 -4.86 -15.59 35.89
C ALA A 215 -6.33 -16.03 35.83
N GLN A 216 -7.22 -15.21 35.28
CA GLN A 216 -8.64 -15.54 35.10
C GLN A 216 -8.85 -16.77 34.20
N GLN A 217 -8.05 -16.91 33.13
CA GLN A 217 -8.08 -18.09 32.26
C GLN A 217 -7.71 -19.37 33.04
N LYS A 218 -6.66 -19.32 33.87
CA LYS A 218 -6.26 -20.45 34.73
C LYS A 218 -7.34 -20.83 35.75
N GLU A 219 -7.96 -19.84 36.39
CA GLU A 219 -9.05 -20.08 37.35
C GLU A 219 -10.28 -20.71 36.67
N LEU A 220 -10.62 -20.24 35.46
CA LEU A 220 -11.71 -20.80 34.66
C LEU A 220 -11.43 -22.24 34.22
N ASP A 221 -10.21 -22.56 33.81
CA ASP A 221 -9.83 -23.92 33.41
C ASP A 221 -9.70 -24.86 34.62
N GLU A 222 -9.23 -24.37 35.77
CA GLU A 222 -9.34 -25.10 37.05
C GLU A 222 -10.80 -25.39 37.43
N LEU A 223 -11.71 -24.43 37.24
CA LEU A 223 -13.14 -24.61 37.52
C LEU A 223 -13.76 -25.65 36.57
N ARG A 224 -13.41 -25.62 35.29
CA ARG A 224 -13.81 -26.62 34.28
C ARG A 224 -13.31 -28.01 34.64
N GLU A 225 -12.06 -28.16 35.10
CA GLU A 225 -11.51 -29.44 35.55
C GLU A 225 -12.16 -29.94 36.85
N LYS A 226 -12.53 -29.04 37.77
CA LYS A 226 -13.31 -29.38 38.97
C LYS A 226 -14.72 -29.83 38.60
N GLN A 227 -15.38 -29.16 37.65
CA GLN A 227 -16.68 -29.57 37.11
C GLN A 227 -16.62 -30.93 36.43
N ARG A 228 -15.67 -31.15 35.50
CA ARG A 228 -15.46 -32.45 34.82
C ARG A 228 -15.30 -33.61 35.80
N LYS A 229 -14.59 -33.41 36.91
CA LYS A 229 -14.43 -34.41 37.97
C LYS A 229 -15.72 -34.64 38.74
N ALA A 230 -16.41 -33.59 39.17
CA ALA A 230 -17.70 -33.70 39.84
C ALA A 230 -18.78 -34.37 38.95
N ASP A 231 -18.80 -34.08 37.65
CA ASP A 231 -19.69 -34.71 36.68
C ASP A 231 -19.36 -36.19 36.48
N ALA A 232 -18.06 -36.55 36.38
CA ALA A 232 -17.61 -37.94 36.29
C ALA A 232 -17.92 -38.74 37.57
N GLU A 233 -17.63 -38.20 38.75
CA GLU A 233 -17.99 -38.78 40.05
C GLU A 233 -19.51 -38.95 40.19
N ALA A 234 -20.30 -37.97 39.73
CA ALA A 234 -21.75 -38.06 39.69
C ALA A 234 -22.26 -39.09 38.68
N GLU A 235 -21.58 -39.29 37.54
CA GLU A 235 -21.93 -40.35 36.59
C GLU A 235 -21.57 -41.73 37.13
N GLU A 236 -20.39 -41.91 37.74
CA GLU A 236 -20.00 -43.15 38.42
C GLU A 236 -20.97 -43.51 39.54
N LEU A 237 -21.40 -42.54 40.36
CA LEU A 237 -22.40 -42.76 41.40
C LEU A 237 -23.79 -43.13 40.82
N ARG A 238 -24.18 -42.58 39.66
CA ARG A 238 -25.39 -43.00 38.93
C ARG A 238 -25.25 -44.42 38.40
N ARG A 239 -24.10 -44.78 37.82
CA ARG A 239 -23.81 -46.14 37.32
C ARG A 239 -23.84 -47.15 38.46
N GLN A 240 -23.18 -46.88 39.59
CA GLN A 240 -23.20 -47.73 40.79
C GLN A 240 -24.64 -47.96 41.30
N ARG A 241 -25.46 -46.90 41.41
CA ARG A 241 -26.88 -47.05 41.81
C ARG A 241 -27.68 -47.87 40.80
N ALA A 242 -27.48 -47.64 39.50
CA ALA A 242 -28.15 -48.42 38.46
C ALA A 242 -27.73 -49.90 38.47
N GLU A 243 -26.49 -50.21 38.82
CA GLU A 243 -26.01 -51.59 39.03
C GLU A 243 -26.57 -52.21 40.32
N GLU A 244 -26.62 -51.47 41.43
CA GLU A 244 -27.27 -51.90 42.68
C GLU A 244 -28.75 -52.22 42.47
N ASP A 245 -29.50 -51.32 41.82
CA ASP A 245 -30.94 -51.51 41.58
C ASP A 245 -31.19 -52.62 40.56
N ARG A 246 -30.32 -52.80 39.56
CA ARG A 246 -30.34 -53.97 38.66
C ARG A 246 -30.02 -55.28 39.40
N LEU A 247 -29.12 -55.25 40.39
CA LEU A 247 -28.83 -56.39 41.27
C LEU A 247 -30.00 -56.69 42.23
N ARG A 248 -30.68 -55.67 42.77
CA ARG A 248 -31.90 -55.82 43.58
C ARG A 248 -33.04 -56.40 42.76
N LEU A 249 -33.31 -55.84 41.58
CA LEU A 249 -34.36 -56.30 40.69
C LEU A 249 -34.09 -57.73 40.20
N LYS A 250 -32.83 -58.08 39.90
CA LYS A 250 -32.47 -59.46 39.60
C LYS A 250 -32.72 -60.39 40.80
N LYS A 251 -32.32 -60.02 42.02
CA LYS A 251 -32.61 -60.84 43.22
C LYS A 251 -34.11 -61.04 43.42
N GLN A 252 -34.93 -60.00 43.24
CA GLN A 252 -36.39 -60.10 43.29
C GLN A 252 -36.95 -61.03 42.20
N GLN A 253 -36.38 -61.03 40.99
CA GLN A 253 -36.74 -61.98 39.94
C GLN A 253 -36.30 -63.41 40.29
N ASP A 254 -35.06 -63.62 40.73
CA ASP A 254 -34.55 -64.93 41.15
C ASP A 254 -35.39 -65.50 42.32
N GLU A 255 -35.78 -64.66 43.29
CA GLU A 255 -36.68 -64.99 44.41
C GLU A 255 -38.11 -65.31 43.96
N LEU A 256 -38.71 -64.51 43.06
CA LEU A 256 -40.04 -64.78 42.50
C LEU A 256 -40.07 -66.06 41.65
N ASP A 257 -39.02 -66.32 40.87
CA ASP A 257 -38.88 -67.56 40.11
C ASP A 257 -38.58 -68.76 41.00
N GLN A 258 -37.95 -68.56 42.17
CA GLN A 258 -37.83 -69.60 43.18
C GLN A 258 -39.18 -69.88 43.86
N GLN A 259 -39.92 -68.84 44.29
CA GLN A 259 -41.29 -69.00 44.80
C GLN A 259 -42.23 -69.68 43.80
N ARG A 260 -42.10 -69.38 42.50
CA ARG A 260 -42.83 -70.08 41.42
C ARG A 260 -42.48 -71.56 41.36
N ARG A 261 -41.18 -71.90 41.38
CA ARG A 261 -40.71 -73.30 41.40
C ARG A 261 -41.17 -74.05 42.64
N ASP A 262 -41.11 -73.42 43.81
CA ASP A 262 -41.54 -74.01 45.08
C ASP A 262 -43.06 -74.21 45.13
N MET A 263 -43.85 -73.25 44.62
CA MET A 263 -45.31 -73.38 44.45
C MET A 263 -45.68 -74.45 43.41
N GLU A 264 -44.93 -74.57 42.31
CA GLU A 264 -45.15 -75.63 41.33
C GLU A 264 -44.80 -77.01 41.90
N ALA A 265 -43.71 -77.13 42.67
CA ALA A 265 -43.34 -78.34 43.39
C ALA A 265 -44.40 -78.73 44.43
N GLN A 266 -44.91 -77.77 45.21
CA GLN A 266 -46.02 -78.01 46.14
C GLN A 266 -47.32 -78.41 45.42
N GLN A 267 -47.65 -77.81 44.27
CA GLN A 267 -48.80 -78.26 43.47
C GLN A 267 -48.60 -79.66 42.88
N ARG A 268 -47.38 -80.02 42.45
CA ARG A 268 -47.05 -81.37 42.00
C ARG A 268 -47.21 -82.37 43.13
N GLN A 269 -46.65 -82.10 44.32
CA GLN A 269 -46.84 -82.93 45.51
C GLN A 269 -48.30 -83.04 45.96
N GLN A 270 -49.09 -81.96 45.90
CA GLN A 270 -50.53 -82.02 46.20
C GLN A 270 -51.30 -82.83 45.16
N ARG A 271 -50.95 -82.74 43.87
CA ARG A 271 -51.55 -83.58 42.81
C ARG A 271 -51.16 -85.05 42.98
N GLU A 272 -49.90 -85.34 43.28
CA GLU A 272 -49.41 -86.69 43.56
C GLU A 272 -50.13 -87.28 44.78
N GLN A 273 -50.26 -86.53 45.89
CA GLN A 273 -51.04 -86.95 47.05
C GLN A 273 -52.54 -87.11 46.75
N GLN A 274 -53.14 -86.26 45.93
CA GLN A 274 -54.54 -86.41 45.50
C GLN A 274 -54.72 -87.60 44.55
N GLU A 275 -53.77 -87.89 43.68
CA GLU A 275 -53.76 -89.08 42.82
C GLU A 275 -53.53 -90.35 43.62
N GLU A 276 -52.66 -90.36 44.63
CA GLU A 276 -52.52 -91.48 45.56
C GLU A 276 -53.78 -91.69 46.41
N GLN A 277 -54.38 -90.62 46.93
CA GLN A 277 -55.66 -90.70 47.65
C GLN A 277 -56.79 -91.18 46.74
N GLN A 278 -56.85 -90.74 45.48
CA GLN A 278 -57.79 -91.24 44.49
C GLN A 278 -57.49 -92.68 44.06
N ARG A 279 -56.23 -93.11 43.98
CA ARG A 279 -55.85 -94.52 43.73
C ARG A 279 -56.31 -95.39 44.89
N GLN A 280 -56.00 -95.02 46.13
CA GLN A 280 -56.48 -95.71 47.33
C GLN A 280 -58.01 -95.67 47.47
N GLN A 281 -58.69 -94.59 47.07
CA GLN A 281 -60.15 -94.54 47.00
C GLN A 281 -60.66 -95.50 45.92
N ARG A 282 -60.17 -95.45 44.68
CA ARG A 282 -60.58 -96.38 43.61
C ARG A 282 -60.24 -97.83 43.92
N GLU A 283 -59.15 -98.10 44.65
CA GLU A 283 -58.79 -99.44 45.13
C GLU A 283 -59.77 -99.90 46.22
N ARG A 284 -60.07 -99.06 47.21
CA ARG A 284 -61.11 -99.32 48.23
C ARG A 284 -62.49 -99.49 47.59
N ASP A 285 -62.87 -98.64 46.64
CA ASP A 285 -64.16 -98.66 45.95
C ASP A 285 -64.26 -99.88 45.02
N ALA A 286 -63.19 -100.25 44.31
CA ALA A 286 -63.15 -101.48 43.52
C ALA A 286 -63.10 -102.73 44.41
N GLN A 287 -62.59 -102.64 45.64
CA GLN A 287 -62.67 -103.70 46.63
C GLN A 287 -64.10 -103.80 47.19
N TYR A 288 -64.71 -102.68 47.59
CA TYR A 288 -66.11 -102.59 48.01
C TYR A 288 -67.10 -103.01 46.90
N GLN A 289 -66.78 -102.75 45.64
CA GLN A 289 -67.53 -103.24 44.47
C GLN A 289 -67.30 -104.73 44.24
N ARG A 290 -66.11 -105.28 44.46
CA ARG A 290 -65.90 -106.75 44.41
C ARG A 290 -66.63 -107.45 45.56
N ASP A 291 -66.60 -106.89 46.76
CA ASP A 291 -67.33 -107.38 47.92
C ASP A 291 -68.85 -107.29 47.66
N GLN A 292 -69.33 -106.18 47.08
CA GLN A 292 -70.73 -106.05 46.65
C GLN A 292 -71.09 -106.92 45.44
N GLU A 293 -70.19 -107.21 44.50
CA GLU A 293 -70.42 -108.12 43.38
C GLU A 293 -70.43 -109.58 43.84
N GLU A 294 -69.63 -109.96 44.84
CA GLU A 294 -69.67 -111.28 45.45
C GLU A 294 -70.96 -111.44 46.28
N LEU A 295 -71.30 -110.46 47.13
CA LEU A 295 -72.59 -110.40 47.81
C LEU A 295 -73.76 -110.38 46.81
N ALA A 296 -73.66 -109.67 45.70
CA ALA A 296 -74.70 -109.59 44.67
C ALA A 296 -74.77 -110.87 43.83
N ARG A 297 -73.68 -111.60 43.59
CA ARG A 297 -73.72 -112.94 43.00
C ARG A 297 -74.43 -113.92 43.93
N LEU A 298 -74.05 -113.92 45.22
CA LEU A 298 -74.71 -114.74 46.26
C LEU A 298 -76.20 -114.39 46.41
N ARG A 299 -76.58 -113.12 46.21
CA ARG A 299 -77.97 -112.63 46.38
C ARG A 299 -78.83 -112.73 45.11
N ALA A 300 -78.25 -112.53 43.93
CA ALA A 300 -78.93 -112.69 42.63
C ALA A 300 -79.12 -114.17 42.26
N GLN A 301 -78.35 -115.09 42.86
CA GLN A 301 -78.62 -116.52 42.81
C GLN A 301 -79.75 -116.95 43.77
N ALA A 302 -80.34 -116.01 44.54
CA ALA A 302 -81.31 -116.30 45.61
C ALA A 302 -82.68 -115.59 45.49
N ALA A 303 -82.83 -114.44 44.81
CA ALA A 303 -84.12 -113.73 44.74
C ALA A 303 -84.32 -112.81 43.53
N ALA A 304 -85.60 -112.65 43.16
CA ALA A 304 -86.17 -111.56 42.37
C ALA A 304 -87.27 -110.86 43.22
N PRO A 305 -88.00 -109.80 42.77
CA PRO A 305 -87.81 -108.90 41.63
C PRO A 305 -87.92 -107.38 41.99
N ALA A 306 -87.93 -106.53 40.95
CA ALA A 306 -88.66 -105.24 40.84
C ALA A 306 -88.13 -103.92 41.51
N PRO A 307 -88.56 -102.72 41.03
CA PRO A 307 -87.93 -101.41 41.35
C PRO A 307 -88.89 -100.30 41.88
N VAL A 308 -88.34 -99.17 42.37
CA VAL A 308 -88.99 -97.83 42.50
C VAL A 308 -87.93 -96.70 42.62
N ILE A 309 -88.02 -95.59 41.87
CA ILE A 309 -88.54 -94.23 42.24
C ILE A 309 -87.82 -93.64 43.50
N ALA A 310 -87.05 -92.54 43.52
CA ALA A 310 -86.92 -91.25 42.79
C ALA A 310 -87.56 -90.01 43.48
N THR A 311 -86.77 -88.96 43.74
CA THR A 311 -87.04 -87.53 44.12
C THR A 311 -85.70 -86.95 44.67
N ALA A 312 -85.44 -85.65 44.88
CA ALA A 312 -85.75 -84.39 44.17
C ALA A 312 -84.84 -83.26 44.75
N PRO A 313 -84.36 -82.26 43.97
CA PRO A 313 -83.46 -81.19 44.47
C PRO A 313 -84.14 -79.80 44.59
N ASP A 314 -83.57 -78.91 45.42
CA ASP A 314 -84.01 -77.51 45.66
C ASP A 314 -82.80 -76.52 45.77
N LEU A 315 -82.97 -75.30 45.22
CA LEU A 315 -82.79 -73.91 45.78
C LEU A 315 -81.57 -73.55 46.72
N ILE A 316 -81.04 -72.32 46.92
CA ILE A 316 -81.29 -70.88 46.56
C ILE A 316 -79.97 -70.04 46.83
N GLU A 317 -79.69 -68.75 46.57
CA GLU A 317 -80.27 -67.59 45.80
C GLU A 317 -79.17 -67.03 44.85
N THR A 318 -78.70 -65.77 45.02
CA THR A 318 -77.82 -65.01 44.10
C THR A 318 -76.99 -63.89 44.83
N LYS A 319 -76.49 -62.89 44.06
CA LYS A 319 -75.88 -61.57 44.45
C LYS A 319 -74.38 -61.55 44.82
N ALA A 320 -73.61 -60.47 44.58
CA ALA A 320 -73.76 -59.19 43.83
C ALA A 320 -72.33 -58.58 43.63
N ASP A 321 -71.99 -57.90 42.51
CA ASP A 321 -72.01 -56.42 42.27
C ASP A 321 -70.99 -55.63 43.17
N VAL A 322 -70.24 -54.58 42.79
CA VAL A 322 -70.31 -53.58 41.68
C VAL A 322 -68.88 -53.19 41.19
N ALA A 323 -68.78 -52.56 40.01
CA ALA A 323 -67.60 -51.81 39.49
C ALA A 323 -67.60 -50.33 40.02
N PRO A 324 -66.99 -49.28 39.41
CA PRO A 324 -66.00 -49.14 38.31
C PRO A 324 -64.86 -48.12 38.62
N VAL A 325 -64.10 -47.65 37.61
CA VAL A 325 -63.80 -46.21 37.37
C VAL A 325 -63.17 -45.97 35.97
N SER A 326 -63.31 -44.74 35.47
CA SER A 326 -63.10 -44.25 34.09
C SER A 326 -61.68 -44.34 33.50
N ALA A 327 -61.62 -44.24 32.17
CA ALA A 327 -60.43 -43.87 31.40
C ALA A 327 -60.67 -42.59 30.59
N GLN A 328 -59.66 -41.71 30.43
CA GLN A 328 -59.46 -40.82 29.27
C GLN A 328 -58.20 -39.92 29.41
N ALA A 329 -57.96 -39.08 28.39
CA ALA A 329 -57.01 -37.95 28.31
C ALA A 329 -55.56 -38.26 27.88
N THR A 330 -55.38 -38.40 26.57
CA THR A 330 -54.12 -38.09 25.86
C THR A 330 -53.94 -36.58 25.70
N SER A 331 -52.80 -36.04 26.13
CA SER A 331 -52.24 -34.70 25.79
C SER A 331 -50.80 -34.63 26.31
N ALA A 332 -49.82 -34.02 25.64
CA ALA A 332 -49.77 -33.56 24.25
C ALA A 332 -48.29 -33.57 23.80
N GLU A 333 -48.05 -33.76 22.50
CA GLU A 333 -46.73 -33.55 21.90
C GLU A 333 -46.47 -32.05 21.71
N GLN A 334 -45.22 -31.62 21.91
CA GLN A 334 -44.68 -30.40 21.34
C GLN A 334 -43.26 -30.67 20.84
N ASP A 335 -43.06 -30.52 19.53
CA ASP A 335 -41.76 -30.17 18.93
C ASP A 335 -41.19 -28.97 19.72
N ASP A 336 -39.94 -28.89 20.18
CA ASP A 336 -38.65 -29.33 19.60
C ASP A 336 -38.41 -28.84 18.17
N LEU A 337 -37.93 -27.60 18.04
CA LEU A 337 -36.94 -27.22 17.03
C LEU A 337 -36.32 -25.84 17.33
N THR A 338 -34.99 -25.74 17.24
CA THR A 338 -34.19 -24.49 17.06
C THR A 338 -33.93 -23.53 18.24
N THR A 339 -33.82 -24.01 19.48
CA THR A 339 -33.09 -23.25 20.53
C THR A 339 -31.58 -23.28 20.26
N THR A 340 -31.11 -22.51 19.27
CA THR A 340 -29.67 -22.31 18.98
C THR A 340 -29.36 -21.00 18.23
N ALA A 341 -30.36 -20.16 17.95
CA ALA A 341 -30.14 -18.81 17.44
C ALA A 341 -29.91 -17.82 18.63
N PRO A 342 -28.93 -16.90 18.54
CA PRO A 342 -28.83 -15.77 19.46
C PRO A 342 -30.02 -14.81 19.31
N ALA A 343 -30.20 -13.86 20.22
CA ALA A 343 -31.32 -12.94 20.15
C ALA A 343 -31.21 -12.03 18.92
N VAL A 344 -32.36 -11.59 18.40
CA VAL A 344 -32.41 -10.75 17.19
C VAL A 344 -31.64 -9.44 17.38
N ASP A 345 -31.60 -8.91 18.60
CA ASP A 345 -30.83 -7.70 18.92
C ASP A 345 -29.31 -7.97 19.01
N ASP A 346 -28.87 -9.13 19.50
CA ASP A 346 -27.45 -9.54 19.43
C ASP A 346 -26.96 -9.58 17.98
N ILE A 347 -27.79 -10.11 17.06
CA ILE A 347 -27.50 -10.19 15.62
C ILE A 347 -27.42 -8.77 15.02
N VAL A 348 -28.29 -7.85 15.46
CA VAL A 348 -28.25 -6.44 15.05
C VAL A 348 -26.97 -5.75 15.53
N GLU A 349 -26.56 -5.93 16.78
CA GLU A 349 -25.33 -5.35 17.31
C GLU A 349 -24.08 -5.87 16.59
N VAL A 350 -24.00 -7.17 16.31
CA VAL A 350 -22.89 -7.77 15.57
C VAL A 350 -22.82 -7.25 14.12
N VAL A 351 -23.96 -7.02 13.46
CA VAL A 351 -23.99 -6.42 12.11
C VAL A 351 -23.65 -4.93 12.14
N ALA A 352 -24.14 -4.17 13.12
CA ALA A 352 -23.78 -2.76 13.29
C ALA A 352 -22.26 -2.58 13.51
N LEU A 353 -21.70 -3.34 14.44
CA LEU A 353 -20.27 -3.33 14.76
C LEU A 353 -19.40 -3.87 13.61
N GLY A 354 -19.86 -4.91 12.90
CA GLY A 354 -19.11 -5.54 11.81
C GLY A 354 -19.03 -4.72 10.52
N PHE A 355 -19.91 -3.73 10.34
CA PHE A 355 -19.97 -2.87 9.16
C PHE A 355 -19.80 -1.37 9.47
N ASP A 356 -19.54 -1.00 10.73
CA ASP A 356 -19.40 0.39 11.21
C ASP A 356 -20.62 1.28 10.85
N VAL A 357 -21.82 0.77 11.13
CA VAL A 357 -23.12 1.44 10.91
C VAL A 357 -23.96 1.47 12.17
N ASP A 358 -24.93 2.37 12.23
CA ASP A 358 -25.86 2.47 13.36
C ASP A 358 -26.85 1.29 13.42
N LEU A 359 -27.44 1.08 14.60
CA LEU A 359 -28.36 -0.03 14.88
C LEU A 359 -29.68 0.04 14.07
N GLU A 360 -30.10 1.22 13.61
CA GLU A 360 -31.32 1.38 12.81
C GLU A 360 -31.05 1.03 11.34
N THR A 361 -29.90 1.45 10.80
CA THR A 361 -29.37 1.00 9.50
C THR A 361 -29.15 -0.51 9.46
N ALA A 362 -28.51 -1.10 10.49
CA ALA A 362 -28.32 -2.55 10.59
C ALA A 362 -29.67 -3.31 10.62
N ARG A 363 -30.66 -2.81 11.39
CA ARG A 363 -32.04 -3.36 11.40
C ARG A 363 -32.74 -3.20 10.05
N ALA A 364 -32.49 -2.12 9.31
CA ALA A 364 -33.06 -1.94 7.98
C ALA A 364 -32.50 -2.96 6.97
N TRP A 365 -31.18 -3.21 6.99
CA TRP A 365 -30.56 -4.22 6.13
C TRP A 365 -31.05 -5.64 6.44
N LEU A 366 -31.08 -6.03 7.71
CA LEU A 366 -31.58 -7.35 8.14
C LEU A 366 -33.07 -7.58 7.80
N ARG A 367 -33.88 -6.52 7.75
CA ARG A 367 -35.27 -6.59 7.27
C ARG A 367 -35.37 -6.71 5.74
N ALA A 368 -34.46 -6.09 4.99
CA ALA A 368 -34.45 -6.11 3.53
C ALA A 368 -33.93 -7.42 2.91
N ILE A 369 -33.14 -8.19 3.67
CA ILE A 369 -32.46 -9.43 3.21
C ILE A 369 -33.28 -10.71 3.52
N ARG A 370 -34.47 -10.57 4.13
CA ARG A 370 -35.24 -11.71 4.65
C ARG A 370 -35.84 -12.60 3.54
N PHE A 371 -35.65 -13.91 3.66
CA PHE A 371 -36.49 -14.95 3.04
C PHE A 371 -37.82 -15.12 3.81
#